data_AF-A0A530R9T6-F1
#
_entry.id   AF-A0A530R9T6-F1
#
_cell.length_a   1.000
_cell.length_b   1.000
_cell.length_c   1.000
_cell.angle_alpha   90.00
_cell.angle_beta   90.00
_cell.angle_gamma   90.00
#
_symmetry.space_group_name_H-M   'P 1'
#
loop_
_entity.id
_entity.type
_entity.pdbx_description
1 polymer ?
#
loop_
_entity_poly.entity_id
_entity_poly.type
_entity_poly.pdbx_seq_one_letter_code
_entity_poly.pdbx_strand_id
1 'polypeptide(L)'
;MERDDPADLGDGSYFWPSFFTEASHVDTSSVSALACGQRIVSVANLDELKRRAHITSSQGPTRDGRLKPDITAPGTGIVAANGFGGPDDPWIEMTGTSMASPYVAGVIGLMLAAEPTLTAAQILGIIKATARPLPGATYQWTNDLGFGVISPAACVAEASHALTPTAPTVTAAAPPGRPASRRAARPATRRPPPEAA
;
A
#
# COMPACT_ATOMS: atom_id res chain seq x y z
N MET A 1 -19.10 -8.93 0.46
CA MET A 1 -19.25 -9.09 1.92
C MET A 1 -20.07 -7.94 2.44
N GLU A 2 -20.92 -8.22 3.42
CA GLU A 2 -21.89 -7.37 4.09
C GLU A 2 -21.30 -6.02 4.56
N ARG A 3 -22.10 -4.95 4.56
CA ARG A 3 -21.79 -3.73 5.32
C ARG A 3 -22.16 -4.06 6.77
N ASP A 4 -21.31 -4.84 7.41
CA ASP A 4 -21.34 -5.04 8.86
C ASP A 4 -20.79 -3.81 9.59
N ASP A 5 -20.35 -2.77 8.89
CA ASP A 5 -19.87 -1.56 9.54
C ASP A 5 -21.05 -0.87 10.24
N PRO A 6 -20.97 -0.66 11.56
CA PRO A 6 -22.04 -0.04 12.30
C PRO A 6 -22.24 1.41 11.87
N ALA A 7 -23.48 1.79 11.60
CA ALA A 7 -23.83 3.20 11.40
C ALA A 7 -24.04 3.85 12.77
N ASP A 8 -23.21 4.83 13.11
CA ASP A 8 -23.39 5.66 14.31
C ASP A 8 -24.68 6.49 14.15
N LEU A 9 -25.60 6.36 15.10
CA LEU A 9 -26.87 7.08 15.12
C LEU A 9 -26.77 8.46 15.79
N GLY A 10 -25.57 8.83 16.28
CA GLY A 10 -25.27 10.16 16.84
C GLY A 10 -25.68 10.33 18.31
N ASP A 11 -26.21 9.29 18.94
CA ASP A 11 -26.59 9.23 20.37
C ASP A 11 -25.74 8.25 21.18
N GLY A 12 -24.64 7.76 20.58
CA GLY A 12 -23.80 6.70 21.15
C GLY A 12 -24.34 5.29 20.92
N SER A 13 -25.46 5.14 20.20
CA SER A 13 -25.95 3.86 19.71
C SER A 13 -25.55 3.61 18.25
N TYR A 14 -25.45 2.33 17.89
CA TYR A 14 -25.02 1.88 16.58
C TYR A 14 -26.10 1.02 15.92
N PHE A 15 -26.36 1.28 14.65
CA PHE A 15 -27.27 0.51 13.81
C PHE A 15 -26.50 -0.47 12.92
N TRP A 16 -26.90 -1.75 12.97
CA TRP A 16 -26.28 -2.85 12.23
C TRP A 16 -27.26 -3.39 11.18
N PRO A 17 -27.21 -2.90 9.93
CA PRO A 17 -28.14 -3.36 8.90
C PRO A 17 -27.69 -4.70 8.30
N SER A 18 -28.21 -5.81 8.84
CA SER A 18 -27.99 -7.16 8.28
C SER A 18 -28.93 -7.51 7.11
N PHE A 19 -29.31 -6.54 6.27
CA PHE A 19 -30.18 -6.79 5.13
C PHE A 19 -29.60 -6.28 3.81
N PHE A 20 -29.71 -7.13 2.78
CA PHE A 20 -29.33 -6.80 1.42
C PHE A 20 -30.42 -5.93 0.78
N THR A 21 -30.10 -4.68 0.48
CA THR A 21 -30.93 -3.81 -0.38
C THR A 21 -30.46 -3.89 -1.82
N GLU A 22 -31.30 -3.47 -2.77
CA GLU A 22 -30.90 -3.34 -4.18
C GLU A 22 -29.70 -2.36 -4.32
N ALA A 23 -29.67 -1.29 -3.51
CA ALA A 23 -28.54 -0.37 -3.39
C ALA A 23 -27.28 -0.97 -2.72
N SER A 24 -27.36 -2.19 -2.19
CA SER A 24 -26.22 -2.91 -1.62
C SER A 24 -25.55 -3.87 -2.60
N HIS A 25 -26.16 -4.10 -3.76
CA HIS A 25 -25.49 -4.75 -4.89
C HIS A 25 -24.50 -3.76 -5.50
N VAL A 26 -23.23 -4.16 -5.54
CA VAL A 26 -22.16 -3.36 -6.13
C VAL A 26 -21.34 -4.26 -7.06
N ASP A 27 -21.37 -3.95 -8.35
CA ASP A 27 -20.60 -4.69 -9.36
C ASP A 27 -19.11 -4.29 -9.36
N THR A 28 -18.78 -3.22 -8.63
CA THR A 28 -17.46 -2.57 -8.63
C THR A 28 -16.72 -2.71 -7.30
N SER A 29 -17.20 -3.54 -6.37
CA SER A 29 -16.57 -3.75 -5.06
C SER A 29 -16.76 -5.19 -4.58
N SER A 30 -16.16 -6.12 -5.31
CA SER A 30 -16.29 -7.57 -5.09
C SER A 30 -15.21 -8.16 -4.18
N VAL A 31 -14.45 -7.30 -3.49
CA VAL A 31 -13.40 -7.72 -2.55
C VAL A 31 -14.01 -8.45 -1.34
N SER A 32 -13.44 -9.64 -1.08
CA SER A 32 -13.37 -10.34 0.19
C SER A 32 -13.43 -9.49 1.47
N ALA A 33 -14.29 -9.66 2.49
CA ALA A 33 -14.06 -8.94 3.76
C ALA A 33 -12.76 -9.34 4.46
N LEU A 34 -12.29 -10.58 4.27
CA LEU A 34 -10.93 -10.95 4.71
C LEU A 34 -9.88 -10.14 3.95
N ALA A 35 -10.06 -10.00 2.63
CA ALA A 35 -9.19 -9.18 1.79
C ALA A 35 -9.34 -7.66 2.03
N CYS A 36 -10.46 -7.22 2.60
CA CYS A 36 -10.69 -5.84 3.02
C CYS A 36 -9.89 -5.47 4.27
N GLY A 37 -9.24 -6.41 4.97
CA GLY A 37 -8.48 -6.07 6.18
C GLY A 37 -7.41 -5.00 5.96
N GLN A 38 -7.32 -4.00 6.85
CA GLN A 38 -6.34 -2.91 6.75
C GLN A 38 -4.88 -3.42 6.81
N ARG A 39 -4.65 -4.47 7.59
CA ARG A 39 -3.33 -5.06 7.85
C ARG A 39 -3.11 -6.40 7.13
N ILE A 40 -3.92 -6.68 6.12
CA ILE A 40 -3.84 -7.90 5.30
C ILE A 40 -3.34 -7.50 3.92
N VAL A 41 -2.40 -8.25 3.35
CA VAL A 41 -2.00 -8.10 1.95
C VAL A 41 -3.06 -8.79 1.08
N SER A 42 -3.80 -8.02 0.30
CA SER A 42 -4.77 -8.54 -0.65
C SER A 42 -4.13 -8.68 -2.03
N VAL A 43 -4.31 -9.86 -2.63
CA VAL A 43 -3.67 -10.27 -3.87
C VAL A 43 -4.72 -10.58 -4.93
N ALA A 44 -4.62 -9.91 -6.08
CA ALA A 44 -5.38 -10.25 -7.27
C ALA A 44 -4.69 -11.32 -8.12
N ASN A 45 -5.49 -12.01 -8.95
CA ASN A 45 -5.01 -13.05 -9.84
C ASN A 45 -4.63 -12.49 -11.21
N LEU A 46 -3.35 -12.59 -11.58
CA LEU A 46 -2.85 -12.23 -12.91
C LEU A 46 -2.89 -13.43 -13.86
N ASP A 47 -3.46 -13.23 -15.05
CA ASP A 47 -3.21 -14.07 -16.22
C ASP A 47 -1.98 -13.51 -16.95
N GLU A 48 -0.82 -14.12 -16.73
CA GLU A 48 0.46 -13.64 -17.29
C GLU A 48 0.49 -13.70 -18.82
N LEU A 49 -0.14 -14.71 -19.42
CA LEU A 49 -0.19 -14.87 -20.88
C LEU A 49 -1.01 -13.76 -21.53
N LYS A 50 -2.15 -13.42 -20.93
CA LYS A 50 -3.03 -12.35 -21.43
C LYS A 50 -2.63 -10.97 -20.93
N ARG A 51 -1.68 -10.86 -20.00
CA ARG A 51 -1.24 -9.61 -19.35
C ARG A 51 -2.43 -8.79 -18.84
N ARG A 52 -3.30 -9.42 -18.04
CA ARG A 52 -4.44 -8.76 -17.40
C ARG A 52 -4.89 -9.53 -16.16
N ALA A 53 -5.67 -8.89 -15.30
CA ALA A 53 -6.35 -9.59 -14.22
C ALA A 53 -7.26 -10.70 -14.79
N HIS A 54 -7.26 -11.87 -14.16
CA HIS A 54 -8.14 -12.97 -14.53
C HIS A 54 -9.60 -12.59 -14.22
N ILE A 55 -10.55 -13.06 -15.04
CA ILE A 55 -11.97 -12.68 -14.93
C ILE A 55 -12.60 -13.05 -13.59
N THR A 56 -12.07 -14.07 -12.91
CA THR A 56 -12.52 -14.51 -11.58
C THR A 56 -11.88 -13.74 -10.43
N SER A 57 -10.97 -12.81 -10.70
CA SER A 57 -10.35 -11.99 -9.66
C SER A 57 -11.34 -10.92 -9.18
N SER A 58 -11.54 -10.85 -7.87
CA SER A 58 -12.28 -9.75 -7.25
C SER A 58 -11.64 -8.40 -7.58
N GLN A 59 -12.48 -7.37 -7.67
CA GLN A 59 -12.10 -6.01 -8.01
C GLN A 59 -12.48 -5.04 -6.90
N GLY A 60 -11.60 -4.08 -6.70
CA GLY A 60 -11.75 -2.94 -5.82
C GLY A 60 -12.56 -1.78 -6.37
N PRO A 61 -12.69 -0.72 -5.58
CA PRO A 61 -12.21 -0.59 -4.19
C PRO A 61 -13.04 -1.43 -3.21
N THR A 62 -12.70 -1.41 -1.93
CA THR A 62 -13.62 -1.90 -0.89
C THR A 62 -14.87 -1.01 -0.82
N ARG A 63 -15.95 -1.50 -0.20
CA ARG A 63 -17.22 -0.75 -0.09
C ARG A 63 -17.13 0.53 0.76
N ASP A 64 -16.11 0.65 1.59
CA ASP A 64 -15.75 1.85 2.34
C ASP A 64 -14.68 2.71 1.66
N GLY A 65 -14.32 2.41 0.41
CA GLY A 65 -13.46 3.23 -0.44
C GLY A 65 -11.96 2.99 -0.28
N ARG A 66 -11.53 1.95 0.45
CA ARG A 66 -10.11 1.61 0.56
C ARG A 66 -9.61 0.93 -0.70
N LEU A 67 -8.33 1.17 -0.99
CA LEU A 67 -7.63 0.64 -2.16
C LEU A 67 -7.23 -0.82 -1.92
N LYS A 68 -8.06 -1.74 -2.41
CA LYS A 68 -7.83 -3.20 -2.43
C LYS A 68 -8.28 -3.76 -3.78
N PRO A 69 -7.57 -4.68 -4.43
CA PRO A 69 -6.39 -5.42 -3.96
C PRO A 69 -5.16 -4.52 -3.80
N ASP A 70 -4.19 -4.94 -2.99
CA ASP A 70 -2.94 -4.18 -2.84
C ASP A 70 -2.06 -4.39 -4.08
N ILE A 71 -1.89 -5.64 -4.51
CA ILE A 71 -1.05 -6.01 -5.65
C ILE A 71 -1.66 -7.19 -6.39
N THR A 72 -1.06 -7.54 -7.52
CA THR A 72 -1.39 -8.74 -8.30
C THR A 72 -0.19 -9.65 -8.39
N ALA A 73 -0.45 -10.96 -8.43
CA ALA A 73 0.57 -11.97 -8.67
C ALA A 73 0.07 -13.05 -9.63
N PRO A 74 0.98 -13.81 -10.27
CA PRO A 74 0.60 -14.93 -11.12
C PRO A 74 -0.26 -15.94 -10.36
N GLY A 75 -1.42 -16.26 -10.92
CA GLY A 75 -2.34 -17.23 -10.32
C GLY A 75 -3.17 -18.01 -11.33
N THR A 76 -2.90 -17.89 -12.63
CA THR A 76 -3.58 -18.63 -13.70
C THR A 76 -2.64 -19.64 -14.33
N GLY A 77 -3.09 -20.89 -14.44
CA GLY A 77 -2.31 -22.00 -15.00
C GLY A 77 -1.07 -22.34 -14.15
N ILE A 78 -1.18 -22.22 -12.82
CA ILE A 78 -0.05 -22.47 -11.92
C ILE A 78 0.04 -23.96 -11.64
N VAL A 79 1.19 -24.55 -11.96
CA VAL A 79 1.52 -25.92 -11.61
C VAL A 79 2.05 -25.98 -10.18
N ALA A 80 1.41 -26.78 -9.35
CA ALA A 80 1.78 -26.98 -7.95
C ALA A 80 1.79 -28.47 -7.58
N ALA A 81 2.38 -28.80 -6.44
CA ALA A 81 2.37 -30.17 -5.92
C ALA A 81 0.93 -30.60 -5.59
N ASN A 82 0.53 -31.78 -6.05
CA ASN A 82 -0.80 -32.33 -5.82
C ASN A 82 -0.83 -33.12 -4.49
N GLY A 83 -1.22 -32.45 -3.40
CA GLY A 83 -1.35 -33.10 -2.09
C GLY A 83 -2.50 -34.11 -1.97
N PHE A 84 -3.39 -34.17 -2.97
CA PHE A 84 -4.49 -35.12 -3.04
C PHE A 84 -4.25 -36.24 -4.08
N GLY A 85 -3.16 -36.13 -4.85
CA GLY A 85 -2.77 -37.09 -5.87
C GLY A 85 -2.07 -38.31 -5.29
N GLY A 86 -2.13 -39.43 -6.02
CA GLY A 86 -1.31 -40.59 -5.74
C GLY A 86 0.15 -40.38 -6.16
N PRO A 87 1.06 -41.34 -5.88
CA PRO A 87 2.47 -41.25 -6.27
C PRO A 87 2.69 -41.02 -7.78
N ASP A 88 1.75 -41.48 -8.61
CA ASP A 88 1.80 -41.34 -10.08
C ASP A 88 1.19 -40.03 -10.60
N ASP A 89 0.58 -39.21 -9.73
CA ASP A 89 -0.02 -37.91 -10.07
C ASP A 89 0.44 -36.78 -9.10
N PRO A 90 1.75 -36.48 -9.04
CA PRO A 90 2.32 -35.56 -8.04
C PRO A 90 2.11 -34.07 -8.36
N TRP A 91 1.54 -33.71 -9.52
CA TRP A 91 1.42 -32.33 -9.98
C TRP A 91 -0.02 -32.02 -10.36
N ILE A 92 -0.47 -30.80 -10.08
CA ILE A 92 -1.77 -30.29 -10.50
C ILE A 92 -1.63 -28.87 -11.02
N GLU A 93 -2.35 -28.56 -12.10
CA GLU A 93 -2.49 -27.19 -12.60
C GLU A 93 -3.79 -26.59 -12.07
N MET A 94 -3.69 -25.40 -11.46
CA MET A 94 -4.86 -24.70 -10.91
C MET A 94 -4.82 -23.20 -11.23
N THR A 95 -6.00 -22.59 -11.19
CA THR A 95 -6.19 -21.15 -11.43
C THR A 95 -7.00 -20.52 -10.29
N GLY A 96 -6.52 -19.41 -9.75
CA GLY A 96 -7.25 -18.59 -8.79
C GLY A 96 -6.36 -17.68 -7.96
N THR A 97 -6.99 -16.75 -7.23
CA THR A 97 -6.32 -15.94 -6.19
C THR A 97 -5.73 -16.82 -5.08
N SER A 98 -6.26 -18.03 -4.88
CA SER A 98 -5.69 -19.08 -4.03
C SER A 98 -4.30 -19.54 -4.46
N MET A 99 -3.89 -19.34 -5.73
CA MET A 99 -2.53 -19.61 -6.20
C MET A 99 -1.65 -18.36 -6.20
N ALA A 100 -2.24 -17.20 -6.49
CA ALA A 100 -1.53 -15.92 -6.37
C ALA A 100 -1.14 -15.58 -4.92
N SER A 101 -1.99 -15.90 -3.95
CA SER A 101 -1.75 -15.62 -2.52
C SER A 101 -0.52 -16.34 -1.94
N PRO A 102 -0.36 -17.68 -2.08
CA PRO A 102 0.84 -18.38 -1.61
C PRO A 102 2.10 -17.99 -2.39
N TYR A 103 1.98 -17.58 -3.66
CA TYR A 103 3.11 -17.01 -4.40
C TYR A 103 3.67 -15.78 -3.68
N VAL A 104 2.80 -14.82 -3.32
CA VAL A 104 3.19 -13.62 -2.59
C VAL A 104 3.70 -13.95 -1.19
N ALA A 105 3.09 -14.93 -0.51
CA ALA A 105 3.58 -15.41 0.79
C ALA A 105 5.02 -15.96 0.70
N GLY A 106 5.35 -16.69 -0.38
CA GLY A 106 6.71 -17.15 -0.64
C GLY A 106 7.71 -16.01 -0.85
N VAL A 107 7.31 -14.97 -1.59
CA VAL A 107 8.13 -13.75 -1.76
C VAL A 107 8.37 -13.05 -0.42
N ILE A 108 7.33 -12.92 0.41
CA ILE A 108 7.46 -12.36 1.76
C ILE A 108 8.38 -13.22 2.63
N GLY A 109 8.32 -14.55 2.50
CA GLY A 109 9.25 -15.46 3.15
C GLY A 109 10.71 -15.18 2.76
N LEU A 110 10.98 -14.92 1.46
CA LEU A 110 12.31 -14.53 0.99
C LEU A 110 12.74 -13.15 1.53
N MET A 111 11.82 -12.19 1.60
CA MET A 111 12.10 -10.88 2.20
C MET A 111 12.48 -11.03 3.69
N LEU A 112 11.75 -11.85 4.43
CA LEU A 112 12.02 -12.13 5.85
C LEU A 112 13.30 -12.96 6.04
N ALA A 113 13.66 -13.81 5.09
CA ALA A 113 14.94 -14.51 5.09
C ALA A 113 16.11 -13.55 4.86
N ALA A 114 15.92 -12.50 4.06
CA ALA A 114 16.91 -11.45 3.84
C ALA A 114 16.99 -10.46 5.03
N GLU A 115 15.86 -10.06 5.60
CA GLU A 115 15.78 -9.18 6.77
C GLU A 115 14.67 -9.63 7.74
N PRO A 116 15.03 -10.38 8.79
CA PRO A 116 14.06 -10.93 9.74
C PRO A 116 13.33 -9.89 10.60
N THR A 117 13.84 -8.66 10.70
CA THR A 117 13.24 -7.62 11.55
C THR A 117 12.16 -6.79 10.85
N LEU A 118 11.88 -7.06 9.58
CA LEU A 118 10.84 -6.35 8.83
C LEU A 118 9.46 -6.49 9.47
N THR A 119 8.81 -5.36 9.69
CA THR A 119 7.40 -5.31 10.10
C THR A 119 6.46 -5.53 8.92
N ALA A 120 5.24 -6.00 9.20
CA ALA A 120 4.21 -6.16 8.17
C ALA A 120 3.92 -4.87 7.38
N ALA A 121 4.01 -3.70 8.03
CA ALA A 121 3.84 -2.41 7.38
C ALA A 121 5.00 -2.10 6.41
N GLN A 122 6.24 -2.40 6.79
CA GLN A 122 7.40 -2.25 5.91
C GLN A 122 7.32 -3.21 4.72
N ILE A 123 6.94 -4.47 4.96
CA ILE A 123 6.75 -5.47 3.89
C ILE A 123 5.71 -4.97 2.88
N LEU A 124 4.55 -4.50 3.35
CA LEU A 124 3.51 -3.96 2.47
C LEU A 124 4.00 -2.73 1.71
N GLY A 125 4.76 -1.84 2.36
CA GLY A 125 5.36 -0.67 1.74
C GLY A 125 6.32 -1.05 0.61
N ILE A 126 7.24 -1.98 0.87
CA ILE A 126 8.21 -2.49 -0.11
C ILE A 126 7.49 -3.14 -1.29
N ILE A 127 6.51 -4.01 -1.04
CA ILE A 127 5.76 -4.69 -2.09
C ILE A 127 5.04 -3.67 -2.99
N LYS A 128 4.42 -2.64 -2.41
CA LYS A 128 3.75 -1.57 -3.18
C LYS A 128 4.73 -0.71 -3.97
N ALA A 129 5.86 -0.34 -3.37
CA ALA A 129 6.87 0.51 -4.00
C ALA A 129 7.62 -0.20 -5.14
N THR A 130 7.77 -1.52 -5.05
CA THR A 130 8.49 -2.34 -6.04
C THR A 130 7.56 -3.02 -7.06
N ALA A 131 6.24 -2.87 -6.91
CA ALA A 131 5.27 -3.37 -7.87
C ALA A 131 5.45 -2.71 -9.24
N ARG A 132 5.27 -3.50 -10.29
CA ARG A 132 5.44 -3.07 -11.68
C ARG A 132 4.09 -2.98 -12.38
N PRO A 133 3.76 -1.85 -13.02
CA PRO A 133 2.58 -1.77 -13.86
C PRO A 133 2.74 -2.67 -15.08
N LEU A 134 1.62 -3.16 -15.60
CA LEU A 134 1.59 -3.81 -16.89
C LEU A 134 1.93 -2.82 -18.02
N PRO A 135 2.40 -3.30 -19.19
CA PRO A 135 2.66 -2.42 -20.33
C PRO A 135 1.43 -1.56 -20.67
N GLY A 136 1.60 -0.24 -20.70
CA GLY A 136 0.52 0.72 -20.95
C GLY A 136 -0.28 1.15 -19.72
N ALA A 137 0.00 0.59 -18.54
CA ALA A 137 -0.55 1.04 -17.26
C ALA A 137 0.40 2.04 -16.56
N THR A 138 -0.11 2.70 -15.52
CA THR A 138 0.65 3.64 -14.69
C THR A 138 0.96 3.02 -13.33
N TYR A 139 1.86 3.64 -12.56
CA TYR A 139 2.13 3.25 -11.16
C TYR A 139 1.00 3.63 -10.18
N GLN A 140 -0.09 4.22 -10.67
CA GLN A 140 -1.27 4.47 -9.87
C GLN A 140 -1.99 3.16 -9.58
N TRP A 141 -2.64 3.11 -8.43
CA TRP A 141 -3.48 1.98 -8.07
C TRP A 141 -4.67 1.84 -9.04
N THR A 142 -5.00 0.61 -9.43
CA THR A 142 -6.22 0.28 -10.18
C THR A 142 -7.06 -0.77 -9.47
N ASN A 143 -8.36 -0.76 -9.76
CA ASN A 143 -9.36 -1.64 -9.13
C ASN A 143 -9.07 -3.14 -9.32
N ASP A 144 -8.45 -3.51 -10.44
CA ASP A 144 -8.23 -4.91 -10.84
C ASP A 144 -6.81 -5.40 -10.58
N LEU A 145 -5.81 -4.51 -10.59
CA LEU A 145 -4.40 -4.87 -10.48
C LEU A 145 -3.72 -4.34 -9.20
N GLY A 146 -4.41 -3.50 -8.44
CA GLY A 146 -3.82 -2.82 -7.29
C GLY A 146 -2.72 -1.87 -7.74
N PHE A 147 -1.60 -1.84 -7.00
CA PHE A 147 -0.39 -1.08 -7.37
C PHE A 147 0.42 -1.74 -8.51
N GLY A 148 -0.04 -2.88 -9.03
CA GLY A 148 0.59 -3.60 -10.14
C GLY A 148 1.06 -5.01 -9.76
N VAL A 149 1.89 -5.57 -10.63
CA VAL A 149 2.41 -6.93 -10.51
C VAL A 149 3.61 -6.96 -9.57
N ILE A 150 3.60 -7.88 -8.61
CA ILE A 150 4.72 -8.08 -7.69
C ILE A 150 6.01 -8.42 -8.44
N SER A 151 7.15 -7.89 -7.98
CA SER A 151 8.47 -8.22 -8.52
C SER A 151 9.34 -8.86 -7.42
N PRO A 152 9.46 -10.20 -7.38
CA PRO A 152 10.19 -10.89 -6.30
C PRO A 152 11.61 -10.39 -6.10
N ALA A 153 12.36 -10.23 -7.18
CA ALA A 153 13.75 -9.77 -7.13
C ALA A 153 13.87 -8.34 -6.57
N ALA A 154 12.98 -7.43 -6.97
CA ALA A 154 12.98 -6.07 -6.46
C ALA A 154 12.54 -6.01 -4.99
N CYS A 155 11.53 -6.81 -4.59
CA CYS A 155 11.10 -6.90 -3.19
C CYS A 155 12.24 -7.36 -2.27
N VAL A 156 12.98 -8.40 -2.67
CA VAL A 156 14.09 -8.94 -1.86
C VAL A 156 15.29 -7.98 -1.85
N ALA A 157 15.61 -7.35 -2.99
CA ALA A 157 16.66 -6.34 -3.05
C ALA A 157 16.35 -5.15 -2.12
N GLU A 158 15.13 -4.62 -2.19
CA GLU A 158 14.71 -3.51 -1.32
C GLU A 158 14.67 -3.91 0.16
N ALA A 159 14.20 -5.12 0.47
CA ALA A 159 14.25 -5.68 1.82
C ALA A 159 15.68 -5.71 2.38
N SER A 160 16.67 -6.08 1.56
CA SER A 160 18.08 -6.09 1.96
C SER A 160 18.68 -4.69 2.12
N HIS A 161 18.16 -3.69 1.40
CA HIS A 161 18.63 -2.30 1.48
C HIS A 161 18.11 -1.55 2.71
N ALA A 162 17.04 -2.01 3.35
CA ALA A 162 16.50 -1.44 4.59
C ALA A 162 17.53 -1.39 5.75
N LEU A 163 18.65 -2.11 5.63
CA LEU A 163 19.82 -2.08 6.52
C LEU A 163 20.77 -0.90 6.31
N THR A 164 20.63 -0.12 5.24
CA THR A 164 21.37 1.13 5.15
C THR A 164 20.52 2.15 5.87
N PRO A 165 20.86 2.61 7.10
CA PRO A 165 20.38 3.91 7.51
C PRO A 165 20.89 4.87 6.44
N THR A 166 20.02 5.22 5.49
CA THR A 166 20.11 6.53 4.89
C THR A 166 19.87 7.46 6.07
N ALA A 167 20.96 7.80 6.76
CA ALA A 167 21.00 9.02 7.53
C ALA A 167 20.32 10.03 6.63
N PRO A 168 19.23 10.69 7.07
CA PRO A 168 18.64 11.71 6.25
C PRO A 168 19.80 12.64 5.97
N THR A 169 20.23 12.71 4.70
CA THR A 169 21.08 13.80 4.26
C THR A 169 20.13 14.97 4.21
N VAL A 170 19.77 15.45 5.41
CA VAL A 170 19.52 16.85 5.62
C VAL A 170 20.87 17.45 5.24
N THR A 171 21.03 17.81 3.97
CA THR A 171 21.87 18.93 3.63
C THR A 171 21.33 20.03 4.53
N ALA A 172 21.99 20.23 5.67
CA ALA A 172 21.77 21.37 6.51
C ALA A 172 22.06 22.55 5.59
N ALA A 173 21.01 23.10 4.99
CA ALA A 173 21.07 24.42 4.42
C ALA A 173 21.64 25.27 5.55
N ALA A 174 22.85 25.80 5.33
CA ALA A 174 23.49 26.69 6.26
C ALA A 174 22.45 27.73 6.71
N PRO A 175 22.30 27.99 8.01
CA PRO A 175 21.30 28.94 8.47
C PRO A 175 21.53 30.25 7.71
N PRO A 176 20.47 30.89 7.18
CA PRO A 176 20.63 32.17 6.51
C PRO A 176 21.33 33.11 7.48
N GLY A 177 22.49 33.61 7.07
CA GLY A 177 23.32 34.48 7.88
C GLY A 177 22.47 35.59 8.47
N ARG A 178 22.55 35.74 9.79
CA ARG A 178 21.88 36.80 10.55
C ARG A 178 22.10 38.13 9.81
N PRO A 179 21.05 38.85 9.38
CA PRO A 179 21.26 40.15 8.77
C PRO A 179 21.97 41.04 9.79
N ALA A 180 23.09 41.63 9.36
CA ALA A 180 23.87 42.54 10.18
C ALA A 180 22.92 43.58 10.80
N SER A 181 22.93 43.70 12.13
CA SER A 181 22.12 44.69 12.83
C SER A 181 22.50 46.07 12.32
N ARG A 182 21.66 46.69 11.49
CA ARG A 182 21.81 48.09 11.12
C ARG A 182 21.61 48.90 12.39
N ARG A 183 22.72 49.33 12.99
CA ARG A 183 22.73 50.21 14.17
C ARG A 183 21.89 51.43 13.81
N ALA A 184 20.70 51.53 14.39
CA ALA A 184 19.86 52.71 14.25
C ALA A 184 20.68 53.91 14.78
N ALA A 185 20.92 54.89 13.91
CA ALA A 185 21.48 56.15 14.33
C ALA A 185 20.50 56.77 15.35
N ARG A 186 20.98 56.99 16.58
CA ARG A 186 20.23 57.72 17.61
C ARG A 186 19.90 59.11 17.04
N PRO A 187 18.64 59.56 17.05
CA PRO A 187 18.34 60.94 16.73
C PRO A 187 18.97 61.84 17.80
N ALA A 188 19.70 62.87 17.35
CA ALA A 188 20.27 63.88 18.22
C ALA A 188 19.14 64.67 18.91
N THR A 189 19.04 64.56 20.22
CA THR A 189 18.14 65.39 21.03
C THR A 189 18.63 66.83 20.97
N ARG A 190 17.90 67.70 20.28
CA ARG A 190 18.16 69.14 20.26
C ARG A 190 17.73 69.70 21.62
N ARG A 191 18.70 70.22 22.38
CA ARG A 191 18.49 70.88 23.68
C ARG A 191 17.74 72.21 23.45
N PRO A 192 16.67 72.53 24.22
CA PRO A 192 16.05 73.85 24.16
C PRO A 192 16.98 74.92 24.79
N PRO A 193 16.91 76.19 24.34
CA PRO A 193 17.73 77.26 24.87
C PRO A 193 17.32 77.64 26.31
N PRO A 194 18.26 78.19 27.11
CA PRO A 194 17.96 78.65 28.46
C PRO A 194 17.13 79.94 28.44
N GLU A 195 16.06 79.99 29.23
CA GLU A 195 15.36 81.23 29.58
C GLU A 195 16.28 82.09 30.46
N ALA A 196 16.48 83.34 30.03
CA ALA A 196 17.04 84.41 30.83
C ALA A 196 15.90 85.14 31.57
N ALA A 197 16.25 85.64 32.76
CA ALA A 197 15.42 86.33 33.75
C ALA A 197 14.59 87.51 33.22
#